data_AF-A0A1F9SFI6-F1
#
_entry.id   AF-A0A1F9SFI6-F1
#
_cell.length_a   1.000
_cell.length_b   1.000
_cell.length_c   1.000
_cell.angle_alpha   90.00
_cell.angle_beta   90.00
_cell.angle_gamma   90.00
#
_symmetry.space_group_name_H-M   'P 1'
#
loop_
_entity.id
_entity.type
_entity.pdbx_description
1 polymer ?
#
loop_
_entity_poly.entity_id
_entity_poly.type
_entity_poly.pdbx_seq_one_letter_code
_entity_poly.pdbx_strand_id
1 'polypeptide(L)'
;MDFQDIILKLDRYWAKQGCALLPPGGAVRRAPGGQLCLAGAAGCAALPPDGLEGRYRYRVVLDPAPAGVRRVFLDSLRAAGLDRSEHDVRWLAFDGEAGTGWEILLDGLPLARFIYLPAPAGAGFRPAAAEIVTGLERLALVSQRKKRAADLCWSRRLTYGELHGGEGQ
;
A
#
# COMPACT_ATOMS: atom_id res chain seq x y z
N MET A 1 -10.32 -4.41 -15.05
CA MET A 1 -9.94 -4.90 -13.72
C MET A 1 -10.71 -4.09 -12.72
N ASP A 2 -11.46 -4.72 -11.82
CA ASP A 2 -12.26 -4.01 -10.82
C ASP A 2 -11.44 -3.77 -9.52
N PHE A 3 -12.04 -3.10 -8.54
CA PHE A 3 -11.37 -2.72 -7.29
C PHE A 3 -10.97 -3.97 -6.48
N GLN A 4 -11.85 -4.95 -6.38
CA GLN A 4 -11.56 -6.20 -5.68
C GLN A 4 -10.44 -7.01 -6.38
N ASP A 5 -10.36 -6.99 -7.71
CA ASP A 5 -9.28 -7.63 -8.46
C ASP A 5 -7.91 -7.03 -8.12
N ILE A 6 -7.84 -5.71 -7.90
CA ILE A 6 -6.60 -5.03 -7.49
C ILE A 6 -6.11 -5.60 -6.16
N ILE A 7 -6.99 -5.69 -5.16
CA ILE A 7 -6.67 -6.23 -3.83
C ILE A 7 -6.17 -7.67 -3.97
N LEU A 8 -6.92 -8.52 -4.68
CA LEU A 8 -6.57 -9.93 -4.87
C LEU A 8 -5.23 -10.12 -5.60
N LYS A 9 -4.89 -9.22 -6.54
CA LYS A 9 -3.59 -9.27 -7.23
C LYS A 9 -2.45 -8.84 -6.32
N LEU A 10 -2.65 -7.83 -5.49
CA LEU A 10 -1.67 -7.42 -4.48
C LEU A 10 -1.46 -8.54 -3.46
N ASP A 11 -2.54 -9.13 -2.94
CA ASP A 11 -2.49 -10.28 -2.03
C ASP A 11 -1.69 -11.42 -2.64
N ARG A 12 -2.00 -11.81 -3.87
CA ARG A 12 -1.26 -12.87 -4.59
C ARG A 12 0.19 -12.51 -4.82
N TYR A 13 0.50 -11.25 -5.12
CA TYR A 13 1.87 -10.80 -5.34
C TYR A 13 2.68 -10.90 -4.04
N TRP A 14 2.18 -10.33 -2.95
CA TRP A 14 2.87 -10.33 -1.67
C TRP A 14 2.94 -11.72 -1.04
N ALA A 15 1.91 -12.56 -1.19
CA ALA A 15 1.98 -13.96 -0.81
C ALA A 15 3.16 -14.70 -1.50
N LYS A 16 3.41 -14.42 -2.79
CA LYS A 16 4.56 -14.98 -3.52
C LYS A 16 5.91 -14.44 -3.03
N GLN A 17 5.95 -13.23 -2.48
CA GLN A 17 7.14 -12.67 -1.84
C GLN A 17 7.38 -13.22 -0.42
N GLY A 18 6.57 -14.19 0.03
CA GLY A 18 6.68 -14.80 1.36
C GLY A 18 5.90 -14.09 2.45
N CYS A 19 4.93 -13.24 2.09
CA CYS A 19 4.13 -12.49 3.06
C CYS A 19 2.94 -13.30 3.57
N ALA A 20 2.73 -13.24 4.88
CA ALA A 20 1.50 -13.66 5.51
C ALA A 20 0.41 -12.62 5.21
N LEU A 21 -0.66 -13.07 4.56
CA LEU A 21 -1.83 -12.24 4.31
C LEU A 21 -2.66 -12.12 5.58
N LEU A 22 -2.93 -10.90 6.00
CA LEU A 22 -3.70 -10.63 7.21
C LEU A 22 -5.01 -9.93 6.89
N PRO A 23 -6.07 -10.21 7.67
CA PRO A 23 -7.30 -9.45 7.57
C PRO A 23 -7.08 -7.98 8.00
N PRO A 24 -7.98 -7.07 7.59
CA PRO A 24 -8.01 -5.69 8.06
C PRO A 24 -7.90 -5.61 9.59
N GLY A 25 -6.95 -4.83 10.11
CA GLY A 25 -6.75 -4.67 11.57
C GLY A 25 -6.01 -5.83 12.27
N GLY A 26 -5.55 -6.84 11.52
CA GLY A 26 -4.69 -7.89 12.06
C GLY A 26 -3.35 -7.32 12.55
N ALA A 27 -3.21 -7.17 13.86
CA ALA A 27 -1.91 -6.90 14.48
C ALA A 27 -1.18 -8.23 14.70
N VAL A 28 -0.05 -8.43 14.03
CA VAL A 28 0.81 -9.60 14.28
C VAL A 28 2.02 -9.18 15.10
N ARG A 29 2.20 -9.86 16.23
CA ARG A 29 3.43 -9.79 17.02
C ARG A 29 4.52 -10.51 16.24
N ARG A 30 5.67 -9.84 16.04
CA ARG A 30 6.86 -10.37 15.36
C ARG A 30 7.22 -11.77 15.88
N ALA A 31 7.30 -12.76 14.99
CA ALA A 31 7.77 -14.09 15.34
C ALA A 31 9.28 -14.06 15.63
N PRO A 32 9.77 -14.73 16.69
CA PRO A 32 11.19 -14.81 16.96
C PRO A 32 11.91 -15.62 15.87
N GLY A 33 12.77 -14.96 15.08
CA GLY A 33 13.68 -15.61 14.13
C GLY A 33 13.27 -15.61 12.65
N GLY A 34 12.11 -15.05 12.29
CA GLY A 34 11.63 -15.02 10.90
C GLY A 34 11.65 -13.63 10.26
N GLN A 35 11.84 -13.59 8.95
CA GLN A 35 11.47 -12.44 8.11
C GLN A 35 9.94 -12.30 8.20
N LEU A 36 9.46 -11.20 8.76
CA LEU A 36 8.02 -10.92 8.83
C LEU A 36 7.67 -10.08 7.61
N CYS A 37 6.92 -10.67 6.68
CA CYS A 37 6.20 -9.91 5.68
C CYS A 37 4.71 -10.03 5.93
N LEU A 38 4.03 -8.90 6.17
CA LEU A 38 2.58 -8.84 6.34
C LEU A 38 2.00 -8.04 5.20
N ALA A 39 0.88 -8.48 4.63
CA ALA A 39 0.17 -7.70 3.63
C ALA A 39 -1.34 -7.83 3.82
N GLY A 40 -2.07 -6.72 3.69
CA GLY A 40 -3.53 -6.76 3.77
C GLY A 40 -4.17 -5.41 3.48
N ALA A 41 -5.37 -5.44 2.91
CA ALA A 41 -6.22 -4.28 2.81
C ALA A 41 -6.79 -3.92 4.19
N ALA A 42 -6.70 -2.65 4.59
CA ALA A 42 -7.27 -2.10 5.80
C ALA A 42 -8.04 -0.82 5.49
N GLY A 43 -9.15 -0.59 6.20
CA GLY A 43 -9.85 0.69 6.16
C GLY A 43 -9.04 1.79 6.88
N CYS A 44 -9.20 3.04 6.46
CA CYS A 44 -8.49 4.21 6.96
C CYS A 44 -8.56 4.36 8.49
N ALA A 45 -9.67 3.98 9.13
CA ALA A 45 -9.83 4.05 10.59
C ALA A 45 -8.84 3.14 11.36
N ALA A 46 -8.24 2.15 10.71
CA ALA A 46 -7.30 1.22 11.33
C ALA A 46 -5.82 1.65 11.19
N LEU A 47 -5.53 2.81 10.58
CA LEU A 47 -4.17 3.26 10.28
C LEU A 47 -3.92 4.69 10.78
N PRO A 48 -2.66 5.02 11.16
CA PRO A 48 -2.28 6.39 11.48
C PRO A 48 -2.45 7.33 10.27
N PRO A 49 -2.62 8.65 10.49
CA PRO A 49 -2.84 9.61 9.41
C PRO A 49 -1.67 9.59 8.43
N ASP A 50 -1.94 9.10 7.21
CA ASP A 50 -0.95 8.87 6.17
C ASP A 50 -0.99 9.92 5.06
N GLY A 51 -1.82 10.97 5.20
CA GLY A 51 -1.94 12.07 4.24
C GLY A 51 -2.35 11.66 2.83
N LEU A 52 -2.70 10.38 2.62
CA LEU A 52 -3.21 9.88 1.35
C LEU A 52 -4.72 10.15 1.28
N GLU A 53 -5.24 10.37 0.08
CA GLU A 53 -6.68 10.50 -0.14
C GLU A 53 -7.36 9.12 -0.22
N GLY A 54 -8.64 9.04 0.15
CA GLY A 54 -9.43 7.79 0.07
C GLY A 54 -9.54 7.01 1.38
N ARG A 55 -10.35 5.93 1.37
CA ARG A 55 -10.77 5.13 2.53
C ARG A 55 -10.00 3.83 2.68
N TYR A 56 -9.47 3.25 1.62
CA TYR A 56 -8.84 1.93 1.62
C TYR A 56 -7.34 2.05 1.45
N ARG A 57 -6.62 1.34 2.32
CA ARG A 57 -5.17 1.24 2.28
C ARG A 57 -4.74 -0.19 2.15
N TYR A 58 -3.67 -0.41 1.41
CA TYR A 58 -2.97 -1.67 1.39
C TYR A 58 -1.67 -1.50 2.16
N ARG A 59 -1.58 -2.13 3.33
CA ARG A 59 -0.41 -2.04 4.21
C ARG A 59 0.47 -3.26 4.02
N VAL A 60 1.76 -3.02 3.89
CA VAL A 60 2.80 -4.04 3.84
C VAL A 60 3.87 -3.72 4.86
N VAL A 61 4.17 -4.67 5.74
CA VAL A 61 5.28 -4.53 6.71
C VAL A 61 6.33 -5.56 6.36
N LEU A 62 7.59 -5.11 6.20
CA LEU A 62 8.75 -5.92 5.84
C LEU A 62 9.82 -5.80 6.93
N ASP A 63 10.09 -6.89 7.62
CA ASP A 63 11.05 -6.91 8.73
C ASP A 63 11.97 -8.14 8.62
N PRO A 64 13.25 -7.98 8.22
CA PRO A 64 13.94 -6.70 7.97
C PRO A 64 13.57 -6.05 6.63
N ALA A 65 13.80 -4.74 6.50
CA ALA A 65 13.63 -4.04 5.22
C ALA A 65 14.58 -4.62 4.15
N PRO A 66 14.08 -5.09 3.00
CA PRO A 66 14.93 -5.64 1.95
C PRO A 66 15.65 -4.53 1.20
N ALA A 67 16.91 -4.77 0.81
CA ALA A 67 17.72 -3.82 0.03
C ALA A 67 17.08 -3.43 -1.33
N GLY A 68 16.20 -4.28 -1.87
CA GLY A 68 15.51 -4.09 -3.14
C GLY A 68 14.06 -3.59 -3.04
N VAL A 69 13.65 -3.01 -1.91
CA VAL A 69 12.24 -2.70 -1.62
C VAL A 69 11.54 -1.84 -2.67
N ARG A 70 12.27 -0.87 -3.27
CA ARG A 70 11.74 -0.04 -4.36
C ARG A 70 11.34 -0.86 -5.58
N ARG A 71 12.19 -1.83 -5.97
CA ARG A 71 11.90 -2.73 -7.10
C ARG A 71 10.70 -3.61 -6.78
N VAL A 72 10.69 -4.24 -5.60
CA VAL A 72 9.58 -5.11 -5.16
C VAL A 72 8.26 -4.34 -5.12
N PHE A 73 8.27 -3.08 -4.70
CA PHE A 73 7.08 -2.23 -4.73
C PHE A 73 6.63 -1.87 -6.15
N LEU A 74 7.55 -1.46 -7.04
CA LEU A 74 7.21 -1.15 -8.43
C LEU A 74 6.66 -2.37 -9.18
N ASP A 75 7.17 -3.56 -8.87
CA ASP A 75 6.68 -4.83 -9.42
C ASP A 75 5.28 -5.17 -8.88
N SER A 76 4.96 -4.79 -7.63
CA SER A 76 3.61 -4.95 -7.08
C SER A 76 2.58 -4.06 -7.78
N LEU A 77 2.96 -2.81 -8.09
CA LEU A 77 2.12 -1.89 -8.86
C LEU A 77 1.89 -2.42 -10.28
N ARG A 78 2.93 -2.96 -10.93
CA ARG A 78 2.80 -3.60 -12.24
C ARG A 78 1.85 -4.80 -12.18
N ALA A 79 1.96 -5.64 -11.15
CA ALA A 79 1.05 -6.77 -10.96
C ALA A 79 -0.40 -6.30 -10.77
N ALA A 80 -0.60 -5.17 -10.10
CA ALA A 80 -1.88 -4.47 -9.94
C ALA A 80 -2.29 -3.64 -11.17
N GLY A 81 -1.69 -3.86 -12.34
CA GLY A 81 -2.16 -3.29 -13.61
C GLY A 81 -1.79 -1.82 -13.84
N LEU A 82 -0.75 -1.32 -13.18
CA LEU A 82 -0.17 0.00 -13.44
C LEU A 82 0.98 -0.12 -14.46
N ASP A 83 0.84 0.53 -15.61
CA ASP A 83 1.90 0.58 -16.62
C ASP A 83 2.81 1.79 -16.38
N ARG A 84 4.08 1.54 -16.09
CA ARG A 84 5.07 2.60 -15.83
C ARG A 84 5.46 3.39 -17.07
N SER A 85 5.12 2.91 -18.27
CA SER A 85 5.34 3.67 -19.51
C SER A 85 4.31 4.78 -19.70
N GLU A 86 3.14 4.65 -19.07
CA GLU A 86 2.04 5.63 -19.16
C GLU A 86 2.01 6.61 -17.98
N HIS A 87 2.75 6.33 -16.90
CA HIS A 87 2.68 7.08 -15.64
C HIS A 87 4.04 7.49 -15.08
N ASP A 88 4.14 8.72 -14.58
CA ASP A 88 5.34 9.24 -13.91
C ASP A 88 5.32 8.89 -12.42
N VAL A 89 6.25 8.02 -11.99
CA VAL A 89 6.39 7.61 -10.59
C VAL A 89 7.60 8.29 -9.96
N ARG A 90 7.35 9.22 -9.04
CA ARG A 90 8.40 9.95 -8.32
C ARG A 90 8.51 9.51 -6.88
N TRP A 91 9.73 9.53 -6.36
CA TRP A 91 10.04 9.22 -4.97
C TRP A 91 10.60 10.48 -4.31
N LEU A 92 9.84 11.08 -3.42
CA LEU A 92 10.28 12.21 -2.62
C LEU A 92 10.71 11.70 -1.25
N ALA A 93 11.98 11.91 -0.92
CA ALA A 93 12.46 11.60 0.43
C ALA A 93 11.85 12.59 1.42
N PHE A 94 11.41 12.08 2.57
CA PHE A 94 11.05 12.92 3.69
C PHE A 94 11.75 12.40 4.95
N ASP A 95 12.06 13.35 5.82
CA ASP A 95 12.60 13.09 7.15
C ASP A 95 11.76 13.89 8.14
N GLY A 96 11.12 13.20 9.07
CA GLY A 96 10.19 13.80 10.01
C GLY A 96 10.05 12.98 11.29
N GLU A 97 9.30 13.50 12.26
CA GLU A 97 9.21 12.87 13.59
C GLU A 97 8.59 11.46 13.57
N ALA A 98 7.77 11.16 12.56
CA ALA A 98 7.18 9.83 12.36
C ALA A 98 8.18 8.81 11.77
N GLY A 99 9.40 9.24 11.41
CA GLY A 99 10.45 8.42 10.82
C GLY A 99 10.94 8.96 9.47
N THR A 100 12.05 8.39 8.99
CA THR A 100 12.60 8.68 7.67
C THR A 100 11.98 7.75 6.62
N GLY A 101 11.69 8.28 5.43
CA GLY A 101 10.95 7.51 4.43
C GLY A 101 10.93 8.12 3.04
N TRP A 102 10.03 7.60 2.22
CA TRP A 102 9.71 8.14 0.90
C TRP A 102 8.21 8.28 0.71
N GLU A 103 7.80 9.42 0.16
CA GLU A 103 6.50 9.60 -0.42
C GLU A 103 6.57 9.30 -1.91
N ILE A 104 5.68 8.44 -2.38
CA ILE A 104 5.64 7.96 -3.76
C ILE A 104 4.47 8.65 -4.44
N LEU A 105 4.77 9.46 -5.44
CA LEU A 105 3.76 10.15 -6.24
C LEU A 105 3.57 9.45 -7.58
N LEU A 106 2.32 9.44 -8.03
CA LEU A 106 1.88 8.93 -9.32
C LEU A 106 1.18 10.06 -10.07
N ASP A 107 1.79 10.48 -11.18
CA ASP A 107 1.36 11.63 -11.99
C ASP A 107 1.22 12.91 -11.15
N GLY A 108 2.17 13.13 -10.24
CA GLY A 108 2.24 14.31 -9.39
C GLY A 108 1.34 14.29 -8.15
N LEU A 109 0.57 13.21 -7.91
CA LEU A 109 -0.28 13.08 -6.72
C LEU A 109 0.14 11.90 -5.83
N PRO A 110 -0.01 11.99 -4.50
CA PRO A 110 0.39 10.92 -3.58
C PRO A 110 -0.31 9.58 -3.89
N LEU A 111 0.47 8.50 -4.01
CA LEU A 111 -0.01 7.14 -4.22
C LEU A 111 0.28 6.26 -3.00
N ALA A 112 1.51 6.30 -2.49
CA ALA A 112 1.97 5.44 -1.43
C ALA A 112 2.99 6.13 -0.54
N ARG A 113 3.09 5.67 0.70
CA ARG A 113 4.09 6.12 1.66
C ARG A 113 4.92 4.95 2.13
N PHE A 114 6.22 5.16 2.18
CA PHE A 114 7.22 4.24 2.68
C PHE A 114 7.86 4.82 3.93
N ILE A 115 7.87 4.09 5.04
CA ILE A 115 8.43 4.54 6.32
C ILE A 115 9.39 3.47 6.85
N TYR A 116 10.59 3.88 7.24
CA TYR A 116 11.46 3.03 8.06
C TYR A 116 11.04 3.13 9.52
N LEU A 117 10.62 2.00 10.09
CA LEU A 117 10.25 1.90 11.49
C LEU A 117 11.53 1.77 12.34
N PRO A 118 11.66 2.55 13.43
CA PRO A 118 12.81 2.47 14.30
C PRO A 118 12.91 1.07 14.92
N ALA A 119 14.14 0.57 15.08
CA ALA A 119 14.37 -0.68 15.79
C ALA A 119 13.96 -0.50 17.27
N PRO A 120 13.27 -1.48 17.88
CA PRO A 120 12.94 -1.41 19.29
C PRO A 120 14.23 -1.33 20.12
N ALA A 121 14.21 -0.52 21.18
CA ALA A 121 15.36 -0.32 22.06
C ALA A 121 15.89 -1.67 22.58
N GLY A 122 17.20 -1.91 22.43
CA GLY A 122 17.85 -3.16 22.84
C GLY A 122 17.93 -4.25 21.77
N ALA A 123 17.43 -4.02 20.54
CA ALA A 123 17.45 -5.02 19.47
C ALA A 123 18.81 -5.25 18.79
N GLY A 124 19.90 -4.61 19.23
CA GLY A 124 21.22 -4.70 18.58
C GLY A 124 21.26 -4.05 17.19
N PHE A 125 22.34 -4.28 16.43
CA PHE A 125 22.50 -3.79 15.04
C PHE A 125 21.64 -4.61 14.08
N ARG A 126 20.33 -4.38 14.09
CA ARG A 126 19.37 -5.02 13.17
C ARG A 126 18.90 -3.99 12.13
N PRO A 127 18.70 -4.41 10.86
CA PRO A 127 18.13 -3.54 9.86
C PRO A 127 16.75 -3.05 10.31
N ALA A 128 16.45 -1.77 10.09
CA ALA A 128 15.14 -1.20 10.36
C ALA A 128 14.05 -1.99 9.61
N ALA A 129 12.87 -2.11 10.21
CA ALA A 129 11.71 -2.62 9.51
C ALA A 129 11.20 -1.53 8.55
N ALA A 130 10.52 -1.94 7.49
CA ALA A 130 9.91 -1.04 6.52
C ALA A 130 8.41 -1.24 6.48
N GLU A 131 7.68 -0.14 6.49
CA GLU A 131 6.24 -0.12 6.27
C GLU A 131 5.94 0.58 4.94
N ILE A 132 5.07 -0.04 4.15
CA ILE A 132 4.56 0.51 2.90
C ILE A 132 3.05 0.61 3.03
N VAL A 133 2.50 1.81 2.83
CA VAL A 133 1.07 2.06 2.82
C VAL A 133 0.70 2.59 1.44
N THR A 134 -0.20 1.90 0.75
CA THR A 134 -0.64 2.26 -0.61
C THR A 134 -2.10 2.65 -0.60
N GLY A 135 -2.46 3.78 -1.22
CA GLY A 135 -3.84 4.18 -1.45
C GLY A 135 -4.47 3.37 -2.58
N LEU A 136 -5.49 2.55 -2.26
CA LEU A 136 -6.10 1.66 -3.24
C LEU A 136 -6.99 2.41 -4.24
N GLU A 137 -7.66 3.48 -3.81
CA GLU A 137 -8.49 4.32 -4.68
C GLU A 137 -7.67 4.98 -5.76
N ARG A 138 -6.51 5.54 -5.41
CA ARG A 138 -5.62 6.16 -6.40
C ARG A 138 -5.14 5.14 -7.43
N LEU A 139 -4.74 3.96 -6.96
CA LEU A 139 -4.35 2.86 -7.84
C LEU A 139 -5.49 2.41 -8.75
N ALA A 140 -6.72 2.35 -8.22
CA ALA A 140 -7.91 1.99 -8.98
C ALA A 140 -8.33 3.06 -9.99
N LEU A 141 -8.23 4.35 -9.64
CA LEU A 141 -8.51 5.47 -10.54
C LEU A 141 -7.62 5.40 -11.77
N VAL A 142 -6.33 5.17 -11.54
CA VAL A 142 -5.36 5.04 -12.63
C VAL A 142 -5.60 3.77 -13.43
N SER A 143 -5.72 2.62 -12.78
CA SER A 143 -5.89 1.34 -13.49
C SER A 143 -7.20 1.24 -14.28
N GLN A 144 -8.28 1.84 -13.79
CA GLN A 144 -9.58 1.88 -14.48
C GLN A 144 -9.76 3.10 -15.38
N ARG A 145 -8.77 3.99 -15.46
CA ARG A 145 -8.80 5.27 -16.21
C ARG A 145 -10.03 6.12 -15.86
N LYS A 146 -10.35 6.22 -14.56
CA LYS A 146 -11.48 7.00 -14.02
C LYS A 146 -10.96 8.27 -13.33
N LYS A 147 -11.78 9.32 -13.36
CA LYS A 147 -11.45 10.61 -12.72
C LYS A 147 -12.06 10.78 -11.33
N ARG A 148 -13.12 10.04 -11.01
CA ARG A 148 -13.86 10.14 -9.75
C ARG A 148 -13.90 8.79 -9.06
N ALA A 149 -13.71 8.79 -7.74
CA ALA A 149 -13.74 7.57 -6.94
C ALA A 149 -15.11 6.88 -7.03
N ALA A 150 -16.20 7.65 -7.05
CA ALA A 150 -17.56 7.11 -7.17
C ALA A 150 -17.80 6.25 -8.41
N ASP A 151 -17.10 6.53 -9.52
CA ASP A 151 -17.23 5.80 -10.79
C ASP A 151 -16.38 4.53 -10.87
N LEU A 152 -15.59 4.23 -9.82
CA LEU A 152 -14.77 3.03 -9.78
C LEU A 152 -15.66 1.80 -9.74
N CYS A 153 -15.41 0.83 -10.60
CA CYS A 153 -16.06 -0.47 -10.51
C CYS A 153 -15.46 -1.22 -9.31
N TRP A 154 -16.26 -1.45 -8.27
CA TRP A 154 -15.87 -2.32 -7.16
C TRP A 154 -15.86 -3.78 -7.60
N SER A 155 -16.94 -4.19 -8.27
CA SER A 155 -17.11 -5.49 -8.93
C SER A 155 -17.81 -5.30 -10.27
N ARG A 156 -18.07 -6.38 -11.01
CA ARG A 156 -18.88 -6.34 -12.25
C ARG A 156 -20.30 -5.76 -12.07
N ARG A 157 -20.82 -5.69 -10.84
CA ARG A 157 -22.21 -5.28 -10.56
C ARG A 157 -22.34 -4.08 -9.62
N LEU A 158 -21.23 -3.65 -9.01
CA LEU A 158 -21.24 -2.61 -7.99
C LEU A 158 -20.14 -1.60 -8.28
N THR A 159 -20.50 -0.34 -8.19
CA THR A 159 -19.56 0.78 -8.18
C THR A 159 -19.20 1.15 -6.74
N TYR A 160 -18.07 1.84 -6.59
CA TYR A 160 -17.61 2.38 -5.32
C TYR A 160 -18.59 3.42 -4.77
N GLY A 161 -19.20 4.24 -5.64
CA GLY A 161 -20.24 5.19 -5.25
C GLY A 161 -21.47 4.52 -4.66
N GLU A 162 -21.95 3.44 -5.27
CA GLU A 162 -23.09 2.67 -4.74
C GLU A 162 -22.77 2.00 -3.40
N LEU A 163 -21.54 1.50 -3.23
CA LEU A 163 -21.11 0.86 -1.98
C LEU A 163 -21.00 1.85 -0.81
N HIS A 164 -20.59 3.09 -1.08
CA HIS A 164 -20.32 4.11 -0.07
C HIS A 164 -21.37 5.23 -0.01
N GLY A 165 -22.50 5.07 -0.68
CA GLY A 165 -23.63 5.98 -0.56
C GLY A 165 -23.47 7.33 -1.27
N GLY A 166 -22.70 7.38 -2.37
CA GLY A 166 -22.66 8.56 -3.24
C GLY A 166 -21.93 9.78 -2.68
N GLU A 167 -21.02 9.60 -1.72
CA GLU A 167 -20.12 10.70 -1.30
C GLU A 167 -19.04 10.93 -2.35
N GLY A 168 -19.41 11.66 -3.40
CA GLY A 168 -18.49 12.52 -4.11
C GLY A 168 -18.25 13.77 -3.27
N GLN A 169 -17.05 13.93 -2.75
CA GLN A 169 -16.39 15.22 -2.54
C GLN A 169 -14.97 15.07 -3.03
#